data_AF-A0A168IFW4-F1
#
_entry.id   AF-A0A168IFW4-F1
#
_cell.length_a   1.000
_cell.length_b   1.000
_cell.length_c   1.000
_cell.angle_alpha   90.00
_cell.angle_beta   90.00
_cell.angle_gamma   90.00
#
_symmetry.space_group_name_H-M   'P 1'
#
loop_
_entity.id
_entity.type
_entity.pdbx_description
1 polymer ?
#
loop_
_entity_poly.entity_id
_entity_poly.type
_entity_poly.pdbx_seq_one_letter_code
_entity_poly.pdbx_strand_id
1 'polypeptide(L)' 'MPAIPLPPGAVALTADELARILATGGHPQDGAGTPDLGAALVELVRAGRLLAVRLPDQRLAFSPNPHAAETEETR' A
#
# COMPACT_ATOMS: atom_id res chain seq x y z
N MET A 1 15.81 6.27 -9.02
CA MET A 1 14.58 6.34 -8.21
C MET A 1 15.01 6.53 -6.77
N PRO A 2 14.71 7.67 -6.11
CA PRO A 2 15.01 7.80 -4.69
C PRO A 2 14.15 6.77 -3.93
N ALA A 3 14.80 5.84 -3.25
CA ALA A 3 14.11 4.88 -2.41
C ALA A 3 13.56 5.64 -1.20
N ILE A 4 12.24 5.67 -1.03
CA ILE A 4 11.66 6.22 0.20
C ILE A 4 12.16 5.35 1.35
N PRO A 5 12.80 5.93 2.38
CA PRO A 5 13.34 5.17 3.49
C PRO A 5 12.18 4.47 4.21
N LEU A 6 12.22 3.13 4.19
CA LEU A 6 11.26 2.31 4.90
C LEU A 6 11.60 2.29 6.40
N PRO A 7 10.60 2.20 7.29
CA PRO A 7 10.85 1.91 8.69
C PRO A 7 11.63 0.60 8.86
N PRO A 8 12.45 0.46 9.91
CA PRO A 8 13.23 -0.75 10.14
C PRO A 8 12.33 -1.98 10.24
N GLY A 9 12.62 -2.99 9.43
CA GLY A 9 11.84 -4.23 9.35
C GLY A 9 10.53 -4.13 8.57
N ALA A 10 10.20 -2.95 8.02
CA ALA A 10 9.07 -2.81 7.10
C ALA A 10 9.45 -3.32 5.70
N VAL A 11 8.48 -3.94 5.03
CA VAL A 11 8.65 -4.50 3.68
C VAL A 11 7.67 -3.81 2.75
N ALA A 12 8.16 -3.24 1.65
CA ALA A 12 7.31 -2.70 0.61
C ALA A 12 6.46 -3.80 -0.04
N LEU A 13 5.20 -3.49 -0.32
CA LEU A 13 4.25 -4.41 -0.94
C LEU A 13 3.92 -3.95 -2.35
N THR A 14 3.87 -4.91 -3.27
CA THR A 14 3.22 -4.74 -4.57
C THR A 14 1.69 -4.78 -4.42
N ALA A 15 0.98 -4.32 -5.45
CA ALA A 15 -0.49 -4.39 -5.48
C ALA A 15 -1.00 -5.84 -5.38
N ASP A 16 -0.34 -6.80 -6.02
CA ASP A 16 -0.73 -8.22 -5.99
C ASP A 16 -0.45 -8.89 -4.64
N GLU A 17 0.61 -8.49 -3.93
CA GLU A 17 0.85 -8.93 -2.56
C GLU A 17 -0.18 -8.35 -1.60
N LEU A 18 -0.49 -7.06 -1.74
CA LEU A 18 -1.52 -6.40 -0.96
C LEU A 18 -2.88 -7.06 -1.16
N ALA A 19 -3.29 -7.33 -2.41
CA ALA A 19 -4.55 -8.01 -2.71
C ALA A 19 -4.62 -9.40 -2.04
N ARG A 20 -3.53 -10.17 -2.06
CA ARG A 20 -3.44 -11.47 -1.38
C ARG A 20 -3.56 -11.34 0.14
N ILE A 21 -2.93 -10.35 0.75
CA ILE A 21 -2.99 -10.14 2.20
C ILE A 21 -4.41 -9.74 2.64
N LEU A 22 -5.06 -8.86 1.87
CA LEU A 22 -6.43 -8.42 2.14
C LEU A 22 -7.44 -9.57 1.99
N ALA A 23 -7.29 -10.41 0.95
CA ALA A 23 -8.16 -11.55 0.73
C ALA A 23 -8.02 -12.65 1.79
N THR A 24 -6.82 -12.84 2.34
CA THR A 24 -6.54 -13.89 3.34
C THR A 24 -6.72 -13.42 4.78
N GLY A 25 -6.95 -12.12 5.02
CA GLY A 25 -7.01 -11.56 6.37
C GLY A 25 -5.67 -11.60 7.10
N GLY A 26 -4.54 -11.61 6.37
CA GLY A 26 -3.18 -11.72 6.90
C GLY A 26 -2.64 -10.45 7.60
N HIS A 27 -3.53 -9.63 8.16
CA HIS A 27 -3.22 -8.40 8.88
C HIS A 27 -4.19 -8.28 10.08
N PRO A 28 -3.74 -7.72 11.23
CA PRO A 28 -4.61 -7.54 12.38
C PRO A 28 -5.78 -6.62 12.01
N GLN A 29 -7.00 -7.09 12.22
CA GLN A 29 -8.22 -6.32 11.98
C GLN A 29 -8.45 -5.37 13.16
N ASP A 30 -7.88 -4.16 13.10
CA ASP A 30 -8.14 -3.11 14.10
C ASP A 30 -9.56 -2.49 13.97
N GLY A 31 -10.38 -2.95 13.00
CA GLY A 31 -11.80 -2.63 12.84
C GLY A 31 -12.23 -2.29 11.41
N ALA A 32 -13.54 -2.50 11.12
CA ALA A 32 -14.33 -2.03 9.96
C ALA A 32 -13.68 -2.00 8.56
N GLY A 33 -12.76 -2.90 8.25
CA GLY A 33 -12.31 -3.09 6.88
C GLY A 33 -13.44 -3.65 6.02
N THR A 34 -13.88 -2.91 5.00
CA THR A 34 -14.81 -3.43 3.99
C THR A 34 -14.03 -3.98 2.79
N PRO A 35 -14.56 -5.01 2.09
CA PRO A 35 -13.95 -5.49 0.85
C PRO A 35 -13.80 -4.36 -0.19
N ASP A 36 -14.73 -3.41 -0.23
CA ASP A 36 -14.67 -2.24 -1.11
C ASP A 36 -13.47 -1.33 -0.81
N LEU A 37 -13.19 -1.07 0.47
CA LEU A 37 -12.01 -0.30 0.88
C LEU A 37 -10.72 -1.03 0.47
N GLY A 38 -10.68 -2.35 0.68
CA GLY A 38 -9.55 -3.18 0.26
C GLY A 38 -9.27 -3.10 -1.25
N ALA A 39 -10.31 -3.19 -2.08
CA ALA A 39 -10.20 -3.05 -3.52
C ALA A 39 -9.70 -1.66 -3.93
N ALA A 40 -10.22 -0.59 -3.32
CA ALA A 40 -9.78 0.77 -3.59
C ALA A 40 -8.30 1.00 -3.25
N LEU A 41 -7.82 0.44 -2.14
CA LEU A 41 -6.40 0.52 -1.76
C LEU A 41 -5.49 -0.20 -2.75
N VAL A 42 -5.89 -1.38 -3.23
CA VAL A 42 -5.15 -2.13 -4.26
C VAL A 42 -5.03 -1.32 -5.54
N GLU A 43 -6.12 -0.72 -6.00
CA GLU A 43 -6.13 0.11 -7.22
C GLU A 43 -5.24 1.35 -7.08
N LEU A 44 -5.25 2.01 -5.92
CA LEU A 44 -4.38 3.16 -5.67
C LEU A 44 -2.89 2.79 -5.64
N VAL A 45 -2.54 1.61 -5.13
CA VAL A 45 -1.15 1.10 -5.18
C VAL A 45 -0.78 0.69 -6.60
N ARG A 46 -1.68 0.04 -7.33
CA ARG A 46 -1.49 -0.34 -8.74
C ARG A 46 -1.28 0.88 -9.64
N ALA A 47 -2.02 1.95 -9.39
CA ALA A 47 -1.87 3.24 -10.07
C ALA A 47 -0.61 4.03 -9.62
N GLY A 48 0.18 3.51 -8.67
CA GLY A 48 1.35 4.19 -8.14
C GLY A 48 1.02 5.44 -7.33
N ARG A 49 -0.24 5.64 -6.91
CA ARG A 49 -0.69 6.79 -6.12
C ARG A 49 -0.48 6.58 -4.63
N LEU A 50 -0.52 5.33 -4.18
CA LEU A 50 -0.18 4.91 -2.82
C LEU A 50 1.03 3.99 -2.83
N LEU A 51 1.81 4.10 -1.75
CA LEU A 51 2.80 3.12 -1.36
C LEU A 51 2.22 2.32 -0.20
N ALA A 52 2.33 1.00 -0.29
CA ALA A 52 1.91 0.09 0.76
C ALA A 52 3.13 -0.62 1.35
N VAL A 53 3.16 -0.76 2.67
CA VAL A 53 4.22 -1.48 3.38
C VAL A 53 3.60 -2.38 4.44
N ARG A 54 4.23 -3.52 4.69
CA ARG A 54 3.93 -4.37 5.85
C ARG A 54 4.95 -4.09 6.95
N LEU A 55 4.44 -3.76 8.13
CA LEU A 55 5.23 -3.51 9.33
C LEU A 55 5.60 -4.84 10.04
N PRO A 56 6.59 -4.85 10.95
CA PRO A 56 6.99 -6.04 11.69
C PRO A 56 5.86 -6.70 12.51
N ASP A 57 4.88 -5.90 12.96
CA ASP A 57 3.69 -6.33 13.70
C ASP A 57 2.55 -6.83 12.80
N GLN A 58 2.83 -7.11 11.52
CA GLN A 58 1.88 -7.51 10.48
C GLN A 58 0.84 -6.45 10.11
N ARG A 59 0.93 -5.22 10.64
CA ARG A 59 0.08 -4.12 10.20
C ARG A 59 0.45 -3.66 8.79
N LEU A 60 -0.57 -3.15 8.10
CA LEU A 60 -0.40 -2.50 6.81
C LEU A 60 -0.35 -0.98 7.05
N ALA A 61 0.65 -0.33 6.47
CA ALA A 61 0.74 1.12 6.43
C ALA A 61 0.71 1.61 4.99
N PHE A 62 -0.01 2.71 4.78
CA PHE A 62 -0.19 3.33 3.47
C PHE A 62 0.30 4.77 3.54
N SER A 63 1.07 5.19 2.52
CA SER A 63 1.48 6.58 2.34
C SER A 63 1.11 7.03 0.93
N PRO A 64 0.68 8.28 0.72
CA PRO A 64 0.70 8.91 -0.58
C PRO A 64 2.09 8.75 -1.21
N ASN A 65 2.13 8.41 -2.50
CA ASN A 65 3.38 8.44 -3.25
C ASN A 65 3.69 9.90 -3.64
N PRO A 66 4.76 10.52 -3.11
CA PRO A 66 5.12 11.90 -3.44
C PRO A 66 5.43 12.10 -4.93
N HIS A 67 5.78 11.03 -5.64
CA HIS A 67 6.10 11.05 -7.07
C HIS A 67 4.88 10.85 -7.99
N ALA A 68 3.68 10.65 -7.42
CA ALA A 68 2.48 10.43 -8.23
C ALA A 68 2.10 11.67 -9.06
N ALA A 69 2.36 12.87 -8.55
CA ALA A 69 2.04 14.13 -9.22
C ALA A 69 3.00 14.45 -10.40
N GLU A 70 4.25 13.97 -10.35
CA GLU A 70 5.24 14.21 -11.41
C GLU A 70 4.89 13.48 -12.72
N THR A 71 3.99 12.50 -12.67
CA THR A 71 3.53 11.77 -13.86
C THR A 71 2.41 12.52 -14.62
N GLU A 72 1.74 13.50 -13.99
CA GLU A 72 0.69 14.30 -14.64
C GLU A 72 1.22 15.57 -15.33
N GLU A 73 2.44 16.03 -15.02
CA GLU A 73 3.08 17.22 -15.63
C GLU A 73 3.91 16.90 -16.88
N THR A 74 3.44 15.97 -17.71
CA THR A 74 3.91 15.79 -19.09
C THR A 74 2.72 15.36 -19.94
N ARG A 75 1.85 16.31 -20.29
CA ARG A 75 0.90 16.15 -21.39
C ARG A 75 0.59 17.48 -22.06
#